data_AF-G4ZIA2-F1
#
_entry.id   AF-G4ZIA2-F1
#
_cell.length_a   1.000
_cell.length_b   1.000
_cell.length_c   1.000
_cell.angle_alpha   90.00
_cell.angle_beta   90.00
_cell.angle_gamma   90.00
#
_symmetry.space_group_name_H-M   'P 1'
#
loop_
_entity.id
_entity.type
_entity.pdbx_description
1 polymer ?
#
loop_
_entity_poly.entity_id
_entity_poly.type
_entity_poly.pdbx_seq_one_letter_code
_entity_poly.pdbx_strand_id
1 'polypeptide(L)'
;MENADDEAAATAAADIVRRDRGQTFPVLPVTAYSTPSRQPRLKLRNNLTERELEEAHAAVQRLGHELHTFTITTTDVEDWKTAEGYLSALTPTLYSTLLPFAQHQRPPPPCPSQPAIRKARRRAGCIRSAMRRTSLRKKFRTHEKACMQQIFAGAKADPEHAGGPAAPTRCPIPKSTVHEYFQGVNTPQHQFNFDDEAGEPFRQLLVALPPASAAMDALTSVIVADEV
;
A
#
# COMPACT_ATOMS: atom_id res chain seq x y z
N MET A 1 -57.04 27.32 37.31
CA MET A 1 -55.89 28.23 37.16
C MET A 1 -54.86 27.52 36.28
N GLU A 2 -55.29 27.07 35.10
CA GLU A 2 -54.58 26.06 34.28
C GLU A 2 -54.47 26.51 32.80
N ASN A 3 -55.17 27.59 32.41
CA ASN A 3 -55.18 28.08 31.02
C ASN A 3 -54.03 29.05 30.69
N ALA A 4 -53.37 29.63 31.71
CA ALA A 4 -52.31 30.63 31.47
C ALA A 4 -50.98 29.99 31.05
N ASP A 5 -50.68 28.79 31.56
CA ASP A 5 -49.45 28.07 31.22
C ASP A 5 -49.52 27.45 29.81
N ASP A 6 -50.71 27.00 29.39
CA ASP A 6 -50.94 26.50 28.03
C ASP A 6 -50.88 27.62 26.98
N GLU A 7 -51.35 28.83 27.29
CA GLU A 7 -51.29 29.98 26.38
C GLU A 7 -49.88 30.55 26.25
N ALA A 8 -49.09 30.53 27.33
CA ALA A 8 -47.66 30.88 27.29
C ALA A 8 -46.83 29.86 26.49
N ALA A 9 -47.09 28.55 26.67
CA ALA A 9 -46.43 27.50 25.91
C ALA A 9 -46.79 27.55 24.41
N ALA A 10 -48.05 27.84 24.07
CA ALA A 10 -48.50 28.03 22.70
C ALA A 10 -47.87 29.26 22.04
N THR A 11 -47.70 30.36 22.78
CA THR A 11 -47.04 31.58 22.29
C THR A 11 -45.56 31.35 22.05
N ALA A 12 -44.86 30.67 22.97
CA ALA A 12 -43.47 30.26 22.79
C ALA A 12 -43.29 29.32 21.58
N ALA A 13 -44.19 28.35 21.40
CA ALA A 13 -44.17 27.46 20.24
C ALA A 13 -44.41 28.22 18.92
N ALA A 14 -45.33 29.18 18.90
CA ALA A 14 -45.61 30.00 17.72
C ALA A 14 -44.43 30.91 17.36
N ASP A 15 -43.73 31.47 18.35
CA ASP A 15 -42.50 32.25 18.12
C ASP A 15 -41.33 31.37 17.64
N ILE A 16 -41.20 30.13 18.13
CA ILE A 16 -40.25 29.14 17.60
C ILE A 16 -40.58 28.82 16.14
N VAL A 17 -41.85 28.57 15.80
CA VAL A 17 -42.28 28.28 14.41
C VAL A 17 -42.02 29.48 13.48
N ARG A 18 -42.25 30.71 13.96
CA ARG A 18 -41.99 31.94 13.21
C ARG A 18 -40.48 32.17 13.01
N ARG A 19 -39.67 31.87 14.03
CA ARG A 19 -38.21 31.95 14.00
C ARG A 19 -37.60 30.92 13.06
N ASP A 20 -38.09 29.69 13.10
CA ASP A 20 -37.53 28.56 12.34
C ASP A 20 -38.17 28.38 10.95
N ARG A 21 -39.12 29.25 10.56
CA ARG A 21 -39.94 29.12 9.33
C ARG A 21 -40.55 27.72 9.17
N GLY A 22 -40.86 27.05 10.27
CA GLY A 22 -41.35 25.67 10.29
C GLY A 22 -40.31 24.58 10.01
N GLN A 23 -39.00 24.87 10.01
CA GLN A 23 -37.96 23.84 9.88
C GLN A 23 -37.72 23.14 11.22
N THR A 24 -38.07 21.86 11.31
CA THR A 24 -37.73 21.02 12.46
C THR A 24 -36.33 20.43 12.27
N PHE A 25 -35.39 20.81 13.12
CA PHE A 25 -34.01 20.32 13.04
C PHE A 25 -33.84 19.01 13.82
N PRO A 26 -33.27 17.95 13.20
CA PRO A 26 -33.10 16.67 13.86
C PRO A 26 -32.00 16.77 14.92
N VAL A 27 -32.35 16.51 16.19
CA VAL A 27 -31.36 16.27 17.24
C VAL A 27 -30.68 14.93 16.92
N LEU A 28 -29.38 14.97 16.60
CA LEU A 28 -28.61 13.76 16.31
C LEU A 28 -28.37 13.01 17.63
N PRO A 29 -28.85 11.76 17.80
CA PRO A 29 -28.59 10.99 19.00
C PRO A 29 -27.13 10.50 18.96
N VAL A 30 -26.20 11.31 19.47
CA VAL A 30 -24.81 10.92 19.65
C VAL A 30 -24.71 10.10 20.94
N THR A 31 -24.96 8.80 20.85
CA THR A 31 -24.61 7.88 21.96
C THR A 31 -23.12 7.57 21.92
N ALA A 32 -22.52 7.18 23.04
CA ALA A 32 -21.09 6.83 23.15
C ALA A 32 -20.63 5.71 22.20
N TYR A 33 -21.56 4.99 21.58
CA TYR A 33 -21.32 3.90 20.62
C TYR A 33 -21.74 4.25 19.18
N SER A 34 -22.26 5.45 18.95
CA SER A 34 -22.63 5.93 17.61
C SER A 34 -21.38 6.41 16.90
N THR A 35 -20.92 5.65 15.91
CA THR A 35 -19.93 6.17 14.96
C THR A 35 -20.69 6.91 13.86
N PRO A 36 -20.57 8.24 13.75
CA PRO A 36 -21.25 8.97 12.69
C PRO A 36 -20.75 8.42 11.35
N SER A 37 -21.69 7.96 10.51
CA SER A 37 -21.38 7.49 9.17
C SER A 37 -20.63 8.61 8.45
N ARG A 38 -19.42 8.32 7.94
CA ARG A 38 -18.64 9.32 7.20
C ARG A 38 -19.45 9.80 6.01
N GLN A 39 -19.92 11.05 6.07
CA GLN A 39 -20.55 11.67 4.91
C GLN A 39 -19.50 11.82 3.80
N PRO A 40 -19.84 11.48 2.55
CA PRO A 40 -18.91 11.61 1.45
C PRO A 40 -18.56 13.08 1.25
N ARG A 41 -17.26 13.39 1.20
CA ARG A 41 -16.77 14.78 1.03
C ARG A 41 -17.38 15.38 -0.23
N LEU A 42 -18.07 16.50 -0.08
CA LEU A 42 -18.55 17.29 -1.21
C LEU A 42 -17.34 17.75 -2.04
N LYS A 43 -17.34 17.42 -3.32
CA LYS A 43 -16.32 17.87 -4.27
C LYS A 43 -17.04 18.68 -5.32
N LEU A 44 -16.63 19.92 -5.54
CA LEU A 44 -17.11 20.71 -6.67
C LEU A 44 -16.59 20.09 -7.98
N ARG A 45 -17.29 20.32 -9.09
CA ARG A 45 -16.81 19.87 -10.39
C ARG A 45 -15.52 20.61 -10.76
N ASN A 46 -14.58 19.92 -11.41
CA ASN A 46 -13.33 20.57 -11.85
C ASN A 46 -13.54 21.51 -13.05
N ASN A 47 -14.72 21.49 -13.68
CA ASN A 47 -15.06 22.26 -14.87
C ASN A 47 -16.18 23.28 -14.60
N LEU A 48 -16.21 23.91 -13.42
CA LEU A 48 -17.09 25.05 -13.22
C LEU A 48 -16.65 26.21 -14.13
N THR A 49 -17.61 26.76 -14.85
CA THR A 49 -17.45 28.05 -15.52
C THR A 49 -17.36 29.17 -14.48
N GLU A 50 -16.76 30.30 -14.86
CA GLU A 50 -16.65 31.48 -13.97
C GLU A 50 -18.03 31.95 -13.49
N ARG A 51 -19.05 31.88 -14.36
CA ARG A 51 -20.45 32.16 -14.01
C ARG A 51 -20.99 31.19 -12.95
N GLU A 52 -20.76 29.89 -13.09
CA GLU A 52 -21.20 28.89 -12.10
C GLU A 52 -20.48 29.07 -10.76
N LEU A 53 -19.22 29.50 -10.80
CA LEU A 53 -18.44 29.79 -9.59
C LEU A 53 -19.00 31.03 -8.86
N GLU A 54 -19.34 32.08 -9.61
CA GLU A 54 -20.01 33.26 -9.06
C GLU A 54 -21.39 32.93 -8.49
N GLU A 55 -22.18 32.11 -9.18
CA GLU A 55 -23.49 31.64 -8.70
C GLU A 55 -23.36 30.82 -7.41
N ALA A 56 -22.37 29.92 -7.34
CA ALA A 56 -22.07 29.14 -6.13
C ALA A 56 -21.60 30.05 -4.99
N HIS A 57 -20.75 31.03 -5.29
CA HIS A 57 -20.29 32.01 -4.32
C HIS A 57 -21.46 32.83 -3.76
N ALA A 58 -22.33 33.36 -4.64
CA ALA A 58 -23.53 34.09 -4.26
C ALA A 58 -24.52 33.23 -3.46
N ALA A 59 -24.62 31.92 -3.74
CA ALA A 59 -25.45 31.01 -2.96
C ALA A 59 -24.90 30.81 -1.54
N VAL A 60 -23.59 30.63 -1.40
CA VAL A 60 -22.93 30.51 -0.09
C VAL A 60 -23.00 31.82 0.68
N GLN A 61 -22.84 32.98 0.02
CA GLN A 61 -23.00 34.28 0.67
C GLN A 61 -24.44 34.52 1.13
N ARG A 62 -25.46 34.15 0.33
CA ARG A 62 -26.86 34.22 0.75
C ARG A 62 -27.13 33.36 1.97
N LEU A 63 -26.66 32.12 1.96
CA LEU A 63 -26.73 31.24 3.14
C LEU A 63 -25.96 31.86 4.32
N GLY A 64 -24.78 32.42 4.08
CA GLY A 64 -23.99 33.11 5.10
C GLY A 64 -24.73 34.31 5.70
N HIS A 65 -25.47 35.09 4.91
CA HIS A 65 -26.31 36.19 5.39
C HIS A 65 -27.54 35.69 6.15
N GLU A 66 -28.24 34.67 5.63
CA GLU A 66 -29.34 34.02 6.34
C GLU A 66 -28.86 33.47 7.69
N LEU A 67 -27.72 32.79 7.69
CA LEU A 67 -27.08 32.28 8.90
C LEU A 67 -26.49 33.37 9.78
N HIS A 68 -26.07 34.51 9.24
CA HIS A 68 -25.54 35.62 10.04
C HIS A 68 -26.67 36.33 10.80
N THR A 69 -27.79 36.60 10.12
CA THR A 69 -29.03 37.06 10.78
C THR A 69 -29.48 36.07 11.84
N PHE A 70 -29.25 34.79 11.59
CA PHE A 70 -29.52 33.70 12.50
C PHE A 70 -28.52 33.64 13.69
N THR A 71 -27.22 33.91 13.48
CA THR A 71 -26.21 33.94 14.57
C THR A 71 -26.38 35.13 15.51
N ILE A 72 -26.84 36.28 15.02
CA ILE A 72 -27.22 37.43 15.85
C ILE A 72 -28.36 37.03 16.82
N THR A 73 -29.21 36.10 16.41
CA THR A 73 -30.23 35.54 17.31
C THR A 73 -29.68 34.46 18.25
N THR A 74 -28.52 33.83 17.96
CA THR A 74 -27.88 32.82 18.84
C THR A 74 -27.05 33.39 19.97
N THR A 75 -26.54 34.62 19.85
CA THR A 75 -25.99 35.34 21.02
C THR A 75 -27.05 35.65 22.07
N ASP A 76 -28.33 35.50 21.69
CA ASP A 76 -29.53 35.70 22.51
C ASP A 76 -30.29 34.39 22.76
N VAL A 77 -29.70 33.22 22.43
CA VAL A 77 -30.30 31.91 22.74
C VAL A 77 -29.88 31.50 24.15
N GLU A 78 -30.83 31.49 25.08
CA GLU A 78 -30.61 31.05 26.47
C GLU A 78 -30.43 29.52 26.61
N ASP A 79 -30.83 28.73 25.61
CA ASP A 79 -30.84 27.26 25.67
C ASP A 79 -29.83 26.58 24.73
N TRP A 80 -28.91 25.84 25.32
CA TRP A 80 -27.87 25.07 24.61
C TRP A 80 -28.46 24.06 23.61
N LYS A 81 -29.58 23.41 23.94
CA LYS A 81 -30.20 22.40 23.06
C LYS A 81 -30.70 23.02 21.75
N THR A 82 -31.21 24.25 21.83
CA THR A 82 -31.64 25.02 20.66
C THR A 82 -30.42 25.44 19.82
N ALA A 83 -29.35 25.94 20.45
CA ALA A 83 -28.09 26.26 19.78
C ALA A 83 -27.45 25.06 19.04
N GLU A 84 -27.46 23.88 19.67
CA GLU A 84 -26.99 22.63 19.08
C GLU A 84 -27.80 22.22 17.84
N GLY A 85 -29.12 22.37 17.89
CA GLY A 85 -30.00 22.16 16.74
C GLY A 85 -29.58 23.01 15.54
N TYR A 86 -29.28 24.28 15.77
CA TYR A 86 -28.84 25.19 14.71
C TYR A 86 -27.44 24.86 14.17
N LEU A 87 -26.49 24.55 15.03
CA LEU A 87 -25.15 24.09 14.61
C LEU A 87 -25.25 22.81 13.78
N SER A 88 -26.12 21.89 14.17
CA SER A 88 -26.34 20.64 13.44
C SER A 88 -26.93 20.87 12.04
N ALA A 89 -27.75 21.92 11.86
CA ALA A 89 -28.40 22.28 10.62
C ALA A 89 -27.48 22.95 9.58
N LEU A 90 -26.38 23.57 10.01
CA LEU A 90 -25.41 24.24 9.12
C LEU A 90 -24.83 23.29 8.07
N THR A 91 -24.45 22.09 8.50
CA THR A 91 -23.77 21.13 7.63
C THR A 91 -24.68 20.58 6.51
N PRO A 92 -25.91 20.11 6.77
CA PRO A 92 -26.81 19.64 5.70
C PRO A 92 -27.30 20.77 4.79
N THR A 93 -27.46 22.00 5.30
CA THR A 93 -27.88 23.16 4.48
C THR A 93 -26.76 23.64 3.56
N LEU A 94 -25.52 23.71 4.04
CA LEU A 94 -24.35 23.93 3.18
C LEU A 94 -24.20 22.82 2.13
N TYR A 95 -24.46 21.58 2.52
CA TYR A 95 -24.39 20.45 1.59
C TYR A 95 -25.44 20.55 0.49
N SER A 96 -26.70 20.84 0.82
CA SER A 96 -27.79 20.92 -0.16
C SER A 96 -27.66 22.11 -1.11
N THR A 97 -27.19 23.26 -0.60
CA THR A 97 -26.96 24.48 -1.41
C THR A 97 -25.85 24.31 -2.44
N LEU A 98 -24.79 23.58 -2.09
CA LEU A 98 -23.66 23.33 -2.98
C LEU A 98 -23.81 22.07 -3.84
N LEU A 99 -24.81 21.23 -3.56
CA LEU A 99 -25.09 19.99 -4.30
C LEU A 99 -25.24 20.19 -5.83
N PRO A 100 -25.87 21.27 -6.35
CA PRO A 100 -25.98 21.52 -7.79
C PRO A 100 -24.63 21.74 -8.48
N PHE A 101 -23.65 22.28 -7.75
CA PHE A 101 -22.30 22.57 -8.24
C PHE A 101 -21.34 21.40 -7.97
N ALA A 102 -21.81 20.39 -7.25
CA ALA A 102 -21.01 19.24 -6.89
C ALA A 102 -20.75 18.35 -8.11
N GLN A 103 -19.59 17.70 -8.08
CA GLN A 103 -19.31 16.58 -8.94
C GLN A 103 -20.34 15.51 -8.60
N HIS A 104 -21.30 15.29 -9.52
CA HIS A 104 -22.14 14.10 -9.46
C HIS A 104 -21.20 12.94 -9.22
N GLN A 105 -21.31 12.33 -8.04
CA GLN A 105 -20.51 11.16 -7.74
C GLN A 105 -20.89 10.16 -8.79
N ARG A 106 -19.97 9.96 -9.74
CA ARG A 106 -20.05 8.86 -10.68
C ARG A 106 -20.37 7.65 -9.81
N PRO A 107 -21.40 6.86 -10.14
CA PRO A 107 -21.71 5.66 -9.36
C PRO A 107 -20.38 4.94 -9.10
N PRO A 108 -20.14 4.49 -7.85
CA PRO A 108 -18.86 3.91 -7.48
C PRO A 108 -18.47 2.94 -8.59
N PRO A 109 -17.21 3.00 -9.09
CA PRO A 109 -16.80 2.10 -10.15
C PRO A 109 -17.21 0.69 -9.73
N PRO A 110 -17.85 -0.10 -10.61
CA PRO A 110 -18.37 -1.40 -10.26
C PRO A 110 -17.30 -2.12 -9.46
N CYS A 111 -17.64 -2.56 -8.24
CA CYS A 111 -16.69 -3.13 -7.30
C CYS A 111 -15.77 -4.06 -8.09
N PRO A 112 -14.45 -3.78 -8.12
CA PRO A 112 -13.56 -4.56 -8.97
C PRO A 112 -13.75 -6.01 -8.57
N SER A 113 -14.10 -6.84 -9.55
CA SER A 113 -14.39 -8.25 -9.30
C SER A 113 -13.24 -8.85 -8.48
N GLN A 114 -13.53 -9.79 -7.57
CA GLN A 114 -12.47 -10.43 -6.78
C GLN A 114 -11.23 -10.84 -7.60
N PRO A 115 -11.37 -11.33 -8.86
CA PRO A 115 -10.24 -11.58 -9.75
C PRO A 115 -9.37 -10.34 -10.06
N ALA A 116 -9.98 -9.18 -10.34
CA ALA A 116 -9.26 -7.94 -10.61
C ALA A 116 -8.45 -7.47 -9.39
N ILE A 117 -9.04 -7.57 -8.19
CA ILE A 117 -8.36 -7.24 -6.93
C ILE A 117 -7.16 -8.19 -6.70
N ARG A 118 -7.34 -9.50 -6.89
CA ARG A 118 -6.25 -10.48 -6.75
C ARG A 118 -5.10 -10.20 -7.73
N LYS A 119 -5.42 -9.88 -9.00
CA LYS A 119 -4.44 -9.53 -10.02
C LYS A 119 -3.67 -8.25 -9.65
N ALA A 120 -4.35 -7.22 -9.17
CA ALA A 120 -3.73 -6.00 -8.68
C ALA A 120 -2.80 -6.25 -7.48
N ARG A 121 -3.25 -7.03 -6.50
CA ARG A 121 -2.43 -7.41 -5.33
C ARG A 121 -1.19 -8.20 -5.74
N ARG A 122 -1.33 -9.14 -6.69
CA ARG A 122 -0.18 -9.90 -7.23
C ARG A 122 0.83 -8.97 -7.91
N ARG A 123 0.38 -8.04 -8.75
CA ARG A 123 1.25 -7.04 -9.40
C ARG A 123 1.97 -6.18 -8.38
N ALA A 124 1.26 -5.65 -7.37
CA ALA A 124 1.87 -4.87 -6.30
C ALA A 124 2.87 -5.70 -5.46
N GLY A 125 2.61 -6.99 -5.27
CA GLY A 125 3.56 -7.94 -4.68
C GLY A 125 4.84 -8.05 -5.52
N CYS A 126 4.70 -8.33 -6.82
CA CYS A 126 5.84 -8.43 -7.75
C CYS A 126 6.71 -7.16 -7.76
N ILE A 127 6.09 -5.97 -7.81
CA ILE A 127 6.81 -4.70 -7.79
C ILE A 127 7.58 -4.53 -6.48
N ARG A 128 6.94 -4.76 -5.33
CA ARG A 128 7.61 -4.66 -4.02
C ARG A 128 8.77 -5.65 -3.90
N SER A 129 8.61 -6.88 -4.38
CA SER A 129 9.69 -7.87 -4.40
C SER A 129 10.85 -7.43 -5.30
N ALA A 130 10.57 -6.86 -6.48
CA ALA A 130 11.59 -6.32 -7.36
C ALA A 130 12.36 -5.15 -6.71
N MET A 131 11.65 -4.20 -6.10
CA MET A 131 12.24 -3.07 -5.36
C MET A 131 13.11 -3.53 -4.18
N ARG A 132 12.67 -4.58 -3.46
CA ARG A 132 13.46 -5.17 -2.38
C ARG A 132 14.78 -5.75 -2.92
N ARG A 133 14.72 -6.48 -4.04
CA ARG A 133 15.92 -7.06 -4.68
C ARG A 133 16.89 -5.99 -5.17
N THR A 134 16.41 -4.95 -5.84
CA THR A 134 17.29 -3.87 -6.33
C THR A 134 17.93 -3.11 -5.17
N SER A 135 17.16 -2.84 -4.11
CA SER A 135 17.65 -2.22 -2.88
C SER A 135 18.70 -3.09 -2.19
N LEU A 136 18.50 -4.41 -2.13
CA LEU A 136 19.46 -5.35 -1.53
C LEU A 136 20.76 -5.43 -2.34
N ARG A 137 20.68 -5.47 -3.68
CA ARG A 137 21.87 -5.42 -4.56
C ARG A 137 22.67 -4.13 -4.36
N LYS A 138 21.98 -2.98 -4.24
CA LYS A 138 22.64 -1.69 -3.95
C LYS A 138 23.35 -1.72 -2.61
N LYS A 139 22.68 -2.21 -1.56
CA LYS A 139 23.27 -2.34 -0.21
C LYS A 139 24.42 -3.33 -0.15
N PHE A 140 24.36 -4.42 -0.91
CA PHE A 140 25.44 -5.41 -0.95
C PHE A 140 26.73 -4.80 -1.50
N ARG A 141 26.65 -3.94 -2.53
CA ARG A 141 27.81 -3.25 -3.10
C ARG A 141 28.51 -2.30 -2.13
N THR A 142 27.79 -1.67 -1.21
CA THR A 142 28.37 -0.68 -0.28
C THR A 142 28.62 -1.23 1.11
N HIS A 143 27.81 -2.20 1.57
CA HIS A 143 27.76 -2.69 2.93
C HIS A 143 27.55 -4.21 2.96
N GLU A 144 28.40 -4.93 2.23
CA GLU A 144 28.30 -6.37 2.04
C GLU A 144 28.16 -7.15 3.36
N LYS A 145 29.09 -6.93 4.31
CA LYS A 145 29.12 -7.61 5.61
C LYS A 145 27.84 -7.39 6.42
N ALA A 146 27.38 -6.15 6.53
CA ALA A 146 26.16 -5.82 7.27
C ALA A 146 24.91 -6.40 6.59
N CYS A 147 24.89 -6.41 5.25
CA CYS A 147 23.81 -7.01 4.47
C CYS A 147 23.73 -8.54 4.69
N MET A 148 24.86 -9.25 4.65
CA MET A 148 24.91 -10.69 4.93
C MET A 148 24.50 -11.02 6.36
N GLN A 149 24.98 -10.26 7.34
CA GLN A 149 24.61 -10.45 8.75
C GLN A 149 23.10 -10.29 8.97
N GLN A 150 22.45 -9.31 8.32
CA GLN A 150 21.00 -9.15 8.39
C GLN A 150 20.25 -10.33 7.76
N ILE A 151 20.75 -10.89 6.65
CA ILE A 151 20.15 -12.07 6.01
C ILE A 151 20.24 -13.28 6.95
N PHE A 152 21.42 -13.53 7.52
CA PHE A 152 21.62 -14.65 8.45
C PHE A 152 20.83 -14.47 9.75
N ALA A 153 20.73 -13.25 10.27
CA ALA A 153 19.91 -12.96 11.45
C ALA A 153 18.41 -13.18 11.16
N GLY A 154 17.93 -12.74 9.99
CA GLY A 154 16.56 -13.00 9.54
C GLY A 154 16.25 -14.49 9.39
N ALA A 155 17.13 -15.24 8.75
CA ALA A 155 16.98 -16.70 8.57
C ALA A 155 16.98 -17.46 9.91
N LYS A 156 17.70 -16.96 10.92
CA LYS A 156 17.67 -17.52 12.29
C LYS A 156 16.40 -17.15 13.06
N ALA A 157 15.75 -16.04 12.71
CA ALA A 157 14.58 -15.52 13.40
C ALA A 157 13.25 -15.99 12.78
N ASP A 158 13.23 -16.50 11.54
CA ASP A 158 12.02 -17.00 10.89
C ASP A 158 11.53 -18.32 11.53
N PRO A 159 10.39 -18.31 12.26
CA PRO A 159 9.93 -19.48 13.01
C PRO A 159 9.37 -20.59 12.11
N GLU A 160 9.00 -20.28 10.86
CA GLU A 160 8.60 -21.30 9.86
C GLU A 160 9.77 -22.20 9.43
N HIS A 161 11.02 -21.73 9.54
CA HIS A 161 12.23 -22.55 9.40
C HIS A 161 12.78 -23.05 10.75
N ALA A 162 12.36 -22.46 11.87
CA ALA A 162 12.67 -22.93 13.22
C ALA A 162 11.78 -24.11 13.68
N GLY A 163 10.67 -24.39 12.97
CA GLY A 163 9.83 -25.57 13.17
C GLY A 163 10.34 -26.85 12.48
N GLY A 164 11.38 -26.74 11.65
CA GLY A 164 12.14 -27.91 11.19
C GLY A 164 13.08 -28.39 12.30
N PRO A 165 13.36 -29.70 12.41
CA PRO A 165 14.35 -30.20 13.37
C PRO A 165 15.62 -29.38 13.21
N ALA A 166 16.17 -28.89 14.33
CA ALA A 166 17.35 -28.03 14.38
C ALA A 166 18.35 -28.47 13.31
N ALA A 167 18.64 -27.58 12.35
CA ALA A 167 19.54 -27.89 11.25
C ALA A 167 20.79 -28.56 11.83
N PRO A 168 21.11 -29.80 11.43
CA PRO A 168 22.06 -30.59 12.16
C PRO A 168 23.41 -29.88 12.11
N THR A 169 23.95 -29.55 13.28
CA THR A 169 25.25 -28.86 13.46
C THR A 169 26.40 -29.64 12.81
N ARG A 170 26.14 -30.90 12.45
CA ARG A 170 27.04 -31.82 11.78
C ARG A 170 26.34 -32.32 10.52
N CYS A 171 27.06 -32.38 9.40
CA CYS A 171 26.51 -32.95 8.18
C CYS A 171 25.93 -34.36 8.46
N PRO A 172 24.68 -34.65 8.04
CA PRO A 172 24.04 -35.94 8.31
C PRO A 172 24.70 -37.09 7.53
N ILE A 173 25.46 -36.74 6.49
CA ILE A 173 26.23 -37.69 5.69
C ILE A 173 27.60 -37.87 6.36
N PRO A 174 27.97 -39.10 6.76
CA PRO A 174 29.28 -39.35 7.32
C PRO A 174 30.36 -39.11 6.25
N LYS A 175 31.52 -38.63 6.69
CA LYS A 175 32.65 -38.30 5.80
C LYS A 175 33.06 -39.49 4.92
N SER A 176 32.98 -40.72 5.44
CA SER A 176 33.27 -41.94 4.70
C SER A 176 32.36 -42.11 3.49
N THR A 177 31.05 -41.89 3.63
CA THR A 177 30.08 -42.01 2.53
C THR A 177 30.32 -40.97 1.45
N VAL A 178 30.65 -39.73 1.83
CA VAL A 178 31.02 -38.69 0.86
C VAL A 178 32.31 -39.09 0.13
N HIS A 179 33.30 -39.59 0.86
CA HIS A 179 34.58 -40.00 0.31
C HIS A 179 34.44 -41.18 -0.66
N GLU A 180 33.68 -42.20 -0.29
CA GLU A 180 33.39 -43.37 -1.11
C GLU A 180 32.61 -43.01 -2.38
N TYR A 181 31.63 -42.11 -2.28
CA TYR A 181 30.92 -41.59 -3.45
C TYR A 181 31.87 -40.88 -4.42
N PHE A 182 32.69 -39.95 -3.91
CA PHE A 182 33.64 -39.25 -4.76
C PHE A 182 34.73 -40.17 -5.32
N GLN A 183 35.18 -41.17 -4.57
CA GLN A 183 36.07 -42.19 -5.11
C GLN A 183 35.37 -42.98 -6.20
N GLY A 184 34.15 -43.48 -6.01
CA GLY A 184 33.42 -44.24 -7.02
C GLY A 184 33.14 -43.44 -8.31
N VAL A 185 32.81 -42.16 -8.18
CA VAL A 185 32.53 -41.28 -9.34
C VAL A 185 33.81 -40.87 -10.08
N ASN A 186 34.91 -40.63 -9.35
CA ASN A 186 36.18 -40.19 -9.94
C ASN A 186 37.14 -41.34 -10.27
N THR A 187 36.87 -42.56 -9.81
CA THR A 187 37.64 -43.73 -10.23
C THR A 187 37.23 -44.04 -11.67
N PRO A 188 38.15 -43.95 -12.64
CA PRO A 188 37.82 -44.24 -14.03
C PRO A 188 37.31 -45.68 -14.14
N GLN A 189 36.08 -45.86 -14.62
CA GLN A 189 35.45 -47.18 -14.75
C GLN A 189 36.13 -48.04 -15.82
N HIS A 190 36.82 -47.40 -16.75
CA HIS A 190 37.63 -48.03 -17.77
C HIS A 190 39.00 -47.36 -17.78
N GLN A 191 40.06 -48.17 -17.87
CA GLN A 191 41.39 -47.66 -18.13
C GLN A 191 41.37 -47.03 -19.52
N PHE A 192 41.53 -45.71 -19.60
CA PHE A 192 41.60 -45.03 -20.89
C PHE A 192 42.79 -45.57 -21.68
N ASN A 193 42.51 -46.27 -22.77
CA ASN A 193 43.54 -46.76 -23.67
C ASN A 193 43.70 -45.78 -24.82
N PHE A 194 44.87 -45.15 -24.87
CA PHE A 194 45.18 -44.11 -25.85
C PHE A 194 45.11 -44.63 -27.29
N ASP A 195 45.37 -45.92 -27.54
CA ASP A 195 45.44 -46.50 -28.89
C ASP A 195 44.10 -47.09 -29.39
N ASP A 196 43.08 -47.14 -28.54
CA ASP A 196 41.78 -47.72 -28.87
C ASP A 196 40.91 -46.73 -29.68
N GLU A 197 39.78 -47.20 -30.22
CA GLU A 197 38.81 -46.38 -30.97
C GLU A 197 38.31 -45.20 -30.13
N ALA A 198 38.12 -45.40 -28.82
CA ALA A 198 37.72 -44.34 -27.89
C ALA A 198 38.78 -43.22 -27.72
N GLY A 199 40.05 -43.51 -28.01
CA GLY A 199 41.16 -42.54 -27.96
C GLY A 199 41.34 -41.72 -29.24
N GLU A 200 40.69 -42.12 -30.34
CA GLU A 200 40.79 -41.48 -31.66
C GLU A 200 40.50 -39.97 -31.66
N PRO A 201 39.41 -39.45 -31.03
CA PRO A 201 39.17 -38.01 -30.98
C PRO A 201 40.28 -37.26 -30.23
N PHE A 202 40.86 -37.86 -29.18
CA PHE A 202 41.97 -37.25 -28.45
C PHE A 202 43.25 -37.21 -29.28
N ARG A 203 43.54 -38.26 -30.06
CA ARG A 203 44.67 -38.27 -31.01
C ARG A 203 44.51 -37.23 -32.11
N GLN A 204 43.31 -37.09 -32.68
CA GLN A 204 43.02 -36.04 -33.65
C GLN A 204 43.27 -34.64 -33.07
N LEU A 205 42.86 -34.40 -31.83
CA LEU A 205 43.11 -33.13 -31.14
C LEU A 205 44.61 -32.89 -30.90
N LEU A 206 45.37 -33.90 -30.47
CA LEU A 206 46.82 -33.76 -30.31
C LEU A 206 47.54 -33.43 -31.62
N VAL A 207 47.10 -34.01 -32.73
CA VAL A 207 47.64 -33.68 -34.07
C VAL A 207 47.29 -32.25 -34.48
N ALA A 208 46.12 -31.76 -34.06
CA ALA A 208 45.68 -30.39 -34.34
C ALA A 208 46.32 -29.32 -33.44
N LEU A 209 47.03 -29.72 -32.37
CA LEU A 209 47.72 -28.76 -31.51
C LEU A 209 48.91 -28.13 -32.25
N PRO A 210 49.17 -26.83 -32.04
CA PRO A 210 50.35 -26.18 -32.58
C PRO A 210 51.62 -26.82 -31.99
N PRO A 211 52.73 -26.83 -32.73
CA PRO A 211 53.99 -27.38 -32.23
C PRO A 211 54.37 -26.68 -30.92
N ALA A 212 54.76 -27.47 -29.91
CA ALA A 212 55.13 -26.96 -28.60
C ALA A 212 56.21 -25.88 -28.76
N SER A 213 55.86 -24.64 -28.42
CA SER A 213 56.83 -23.55 -28.40
C SER A 213 57.62 -23.64 -27.09
N ALA A 214 58.94 -23.50 -27.15
CA ALA A 214 59.80 -23.49 -25.96
C ALA A 214 59.62 -22.22 -25.09
N ALA A 215 58.73 -21.30 -25.48
CA ALA A 215 58.46 -20.09 -24.72
C ALA A 215 57.64 -20.43 -23.46
N MET A 216 58.27 -20.27 -22.29
CA MET A 216 57.65 -20.43 -20.96
C MET A 216 56.76 -19.23 -20.57
N ASP A 217 56.52 -18.31 -21.51
CA ASP A 217 55.89 -17.02 -21.26
C ASP A 217 54.42 -17.15 -20.84
N ALA A 218 53.77 -18.26 -21.13
CA ALA A 218 52.37 -18.52 -20.77
C ALA A 218 52.13 -18.60 -19.24
N LEU A 219 53.15 -18.89 -18.44
CA LEU A 219 53.06 -18.94 -16.97
C LEU A 219 53.55 -17.66 -16.28
N THR A 220 54.18 -16.76 -17.03
CA THR A 220 54.75 -15.50 -16.54
C THR A 220 54.04 -14.27 -17.08
N SER A 221 53.21 -14.40 -18.13
CA SER A 221 52.37 -13.34 -18.63
C SER A 221 51.29 -12.96 -17.59
N VAL A 222 51.14 -11.66 -17.36
CA VAL A 222 50.11 -11.10 -16.47
C VAL A 222 48.73 -11.44 -17.05
N ILE A 223 47.96 -12.26 -16.33
CA ILE A 223 46.58 -12.60 -16.71
C ILE A 223 45.75 -11.31 -16.68
N VAL A 224 45.30 -10.87 -17.85
CA VAL A 224 44.44 -9.68 -17.98
C VAL A 224 42.99 -10.12 -17.87
N ALA A 225 42.14 -9.28 -17.26
CA ALA A 225 40.78 -9.61 -16.87
C ALA A 225 39.83 -10.05 -18.01
N ASP A 226 40.23 -9.92 -19.28
CA ASP A 226 39.46 -10.37 -20.45
C ASP A 226 39.71 -11.86 -20.81
N GLU A 227 40.65 -12.53 -20.14
CA GLU A 227 41.01 -13.94 -20.40
C GLU A 227 40.36 -14.96 -19.43
N VAL A 228 39.39 -14.54 -18.62
CA VAL A 228 38.65 -15.39 -17.65
C VAL A 228 37.15 -15.43 -17.92
#